data_AF-A0A419L3S4-F1
#
_entry.id   AF-A0A419L3S4-F1
#
_cell.length_a   1.000
_cell.length_b   1.000
_cell.length_c   1.000
_cell.angle_alpha   90.00
_cell.angle_beta   90.00
_cell.angle_gamma   90.00
#
_symmetry.space_group_name_H-M   'P 1'
#
loop_
_entity.id
_entity.type
_entity.pdbx_description
1 polymer ?
#
loop_
_entity_poly.entity_id
_entity_poly.type
_entity_poly.pdbx_seq_one_letter_code
_entity_poly.pdbx_strand_id
1 'polypeptide(L)'
;MKEKIIKEKYDGGILIGTGFSYSAEKEARSKGIEIIESSKIPSFNIFEHELVPKHEVLTKEETEELLKKYHITPYQLPHIKRSDPAIFLIGAKPGDIIKITRKSPTAGIYVTYRYVV
;
A
#
# COMPACT_ATOMS: atom_id res chain seq x y z
N MET A 1 -6.60 23.19 5.55
CA MET A 1 -6.62 21.73 5.78
C MET A 1 -5.85 21.34 7.04
N LYS A 2 -4.57 21.71 7.18
CA LYS A 2 -3.76 21.45 8.39
C LYS A 2 -4.43 21.87 9.70
N GLU A 3 -5.00 23.07 9.76
CA GLU A 3 -5.71 23.56 10.95
C GLU A 3 -6.93 22.68 11.30
N LYS A 4 -7.66 22.19 10.30
CA LYS A 4 -8.77 21.24 10.50
C LYS A 4 -8.27 19.88 10.98
N ILE A 5 -7.19 19.35 10.39
CA ILE A 5 -6.57 18.07 10.81
C ILE A 5 -6.17 18.12 12.28
N ILE A 6 -5.51 19.20 12.71
CA ILE A 6 -5.08 19.38 14.09
C ILE A 6 -6.28 19.58 15.02
N LYS A 7 -7.26 20.39 14.61
CA LYS A 7 -8.47 20.67 15.39
C LYS A 7 -9.34 19.42 15.59
N GLU A 8 -9.42 18.56 14.58
CA GLU A 8 -10.22 17.33 14.57
C GLU A 8 -9.42 16.09 15.00
N LYS A 9 -8.12 16.25 15.32
CA LYS A 9 -7.20 15.19 15.78
C LYS A 9 -7.05 14.01 14.80
N TYR A 10 -6.94 14.27 13.50
CA TYR A 10 -6.56 13.24 12.53
C TYR A 10 -5.04 13.11 12.42
N ASP A 11 -4.56 11.90 12.14
CA ASP A 11 -3.13 11.61 11.94
C ASP A 11 -2.59 12.12 10.59
N GLY A 12 -3.48 12.41 9.65
CA GLY A 12 -3.14 12.88 8.31
C GLY A 12 -4.37 13.25 7.49
N GLY A 13 -4.19 13.48 6.20
CA GLY A 13 -5.28 13.75 5.28
C GLY A 13 -4.97 13.32 3.86
N ILE A 14 -6.00 12.97 3.09
CA ILE A 14 -5.90 12.67 1.66
C ILE A 14 -6.54 13.82 0.90
N LEU A 15 -5.83 14.34 -0.11
CA LEU A 15 -6.34 15.38 -1.00
C LEU A 15 -6.39 14.83 -2.42
N ILE A 16 -7.60 14.77 -2.98
CA ILE A 16 -7.88 14.23 -4.31
C ILE A 16 -8.20 15.38 -5.26
N GLY A 17 -7.58 15.40 -6.44
CA GLY A 17 -7.84 16.43 -7.44
C GLY A 17 -7.07 16.22 -8.74
N THR A 18 -7.03 17.25 -9.58
CA THR A 18 -6.32 17.24 -10.86
C THR A 18 -5.33 18.41 -10.91
N GLY A 19 -4.16 18.21 -11.53
CA GLY A 19 -3.22 19.28 -11.84
C GLY A 19 -2.61 19.98 -10.62
N PHE A 20 -1.93 19.23 -9.76
CA PHE A 20 -1.18 19.82 -8.65
C PHE A 20 0.13 20.44 -9.12
N SER A 21 0.48 21.62 -8.57
CA SER A 21 1.80 22.19 -8.79
C SER A 21 2.84 21.46 -7.94
N TYR A 22 4.09 21.41 -8.40
CA TYR A 22 5.19 20.79 -7.66
C TYR A 22 5.35 21.36 -6.23
N SER A 23 5.18 22.68 -6.07
CA SER A 23 5.23 23.35 -4.77
C SER A 23 4.12 22.85 -3.84
N ALA A 24 2.90 22.69 -4.36
CA ALA A 24 1.77 22.17 -3.59
C ALA A 24 2.01 20.72 -3.15
N GLU A 25 2.54 19.86 -4.03
CA GLU A 25 2.88 18.48 -3.69
C GLU A 25 3.93 18.39 -2.59
N LYS A 26 4.99 19.20 -2.70
CA LYS A 26 6.08 19.23 -1.73
C LYS A 26 5.59 19.68 -0.35
N GLU A 27 4.75 20.73 -0.32
CA GLU A 27 4.18 21.25 0.92
C GLU A 27 3.21 20.27 1.58
N ALA A 28 2.36 19.60 0.79
CA ALA A 28 1.43 18.60 1.30
C ALA A 28 2.17 17.41 1.92
N ARG A 29 3.19 16.88 1.25
CA ARG A 29 4.04 15.81 1.81
C ARG A 29 4.68 16.21 3.14
N SER A 30 5.20 17.44 3.25
CA SER A 30 5.77 17.95 4.50
C SER A 30 4.75 18.08 5.63
N LYS A 31 3.46 18.20 5.31
CA LYS A 31 2.37 18.34 6.27
C LYS A 31 1.64 17.01 6.56
N GLY A 32 2.15 15.88 6.06
CA GLY A 32 1.50 14.57 6.22
C GLY A 32 0.18 14.45 5.44
N ILE A 33 0.03 15.25 4.38
CA ILE A 33 -1.14 15.19 3.48
C ILE A 33 -0.72 14.42 2.23
N GLU A 34 -1.39 13.30 1.96
CA GLU A 34 -1.17 12.51 0.76
C GLU A 34 -2.01 13.10 -0.37
N ILE A 35 -1.34 13.49 -1.46
CA ILE A 35 -2.02 13.97 -2.66
C ILE A 35 -2.20 12.81 -3.61
N ILE A 36 -3.43 12.65 -4.10
CA ILE A 36 -3.78 11.64 -5.08
C ILE A 36 -4.37 12.33 -6.30
N GLU A 37 -3.74 12.10 -7.45
CA GLU A 37 -4.33 12.50 -8.72
C GLU A 37 -5.54 11.62 -9.02
N SER A 38 -6.64 12.26 -9.40
CA SER A 38 -7.91 11.60 -9.71
C SER A 38 -7.75 10.50 -10.77
N SER A 39 -6.84 10.70 -11.72
CA SER A 39 -6.53 9.75 -12.79
C SER A 39 -5.86 8.44 -12.31
N LYS A 40 -5.24 8.44 -11.13
CA LYS A 40 -4.60 7.26 -10.55
C LYS A 40 -5.57 6.38 -9.76
N ILE A 41 -6.75 6.90 -9.43
CA ILE A 41 -7.78 6.16 -8.71
C ILE A 41 -8.61 5.38 -9.75
N PRO A 42 -8.71 4.05 -9.64
CA PRO A 42 -9.59 3.28 -10.49
C PRO A 42 -11.05 3.73 -10.33
N SER A 43 -11.83 3.68 -11.42
CA SER A 43 -13.25 4.07 -11.40
C SER A 43 -14.16 3.08 -10.67
N PHE A 44 -13.64 1.92 -10.28
CA PHE A 44 -14.36 0.85 -9.58
C PHE A 44 -13.47 0.23 -8.51
N ASN A 45 -14.08 -0.55 -7.60
CA ASN A 45 -13.33 -1.25 -6.57
C ASN A 45 -12.54 -2.43 -7.16
N ILE A 46 -11.23 -2.28 -7.31
CA ILE A 46 -10.38 -3.33 -7.89
C ILE A 46 -10.31 -4.59 -7.01
N PHE A 47 -10.57 -4.49 -5.71
CA PHE A 47 -10.50 -5.63 -4.79
C PHE A 47 -11.68 -6.59 -4.93
N GLU A 48 -12.74 -6.19 -5.62
CA GLU A 48 -13.88 -7.07 -5.96
C GLU A 48 -13.64 -7.86 -7.24
N HIS A 49 -12.61 -7.52 -8.00
CA HIS A 49 -12.31 -8.19 -9.25
C HIS A 49 -11.73 -9.60 -8.99
N GLU A 50 -12.24 -10.61 -9.70
CA GLU A 50 -11.86 -12.02 -9.49
C GLU A 50 -10.35 -12.28 -9.58
N LEU A 51 -9.68 -11.61 -10.52
CA LEU A 51 -8.23 -11.75 -10.71
C LEU A 51 -7.37 -11.01 -9.67
N VAL A 52 -7.98 -10.19 -8.80
CA VAL A 52 -7.25 -9.45 -7.77
C VAL A 52 -7.37 -10.22 -6.44
N PRO A 53 -6.30 -10.91 -6.00
CA PRO A 53 -6.33 -11.62 -4.74
C PRO A 53 -6.34 -10.67 -3.54
N LYS A 54 -6.54 -11.23 -2.34
CA LYS A 54 -6.50 -10.45 -1.10
C LYS A 54 -5.06 -10.05 -0.78
N HIS A 55 -4.81 -8.75 -0.62
CA HIS A 55 -3.52 -8.17 -0.24
C HIS A 55 -3.62 -7.59 1.17
N GLU A 56 -2.70 -7.97 2.05
CA GLU A 56 -2.64 -7.51 3.45
C GLU A 56 -1.22 -7.07 3.78
N VAL A 57 -1.07 -5.90 4.42
CA VAL A 57 0.22 -5.42 4.93
C VAL A 57 0.52 -6.17 6.21
N LEU A 58 1.69 -6.82 6.29
CA LEU A 58 2.13 -7.49 7.52
C LEU A 58 2.53 -6.47 8.59
N THR A 59 2.29 -6.82 9.85
CA THR A 59 2.85 -6.03 10.95
C THR A 59 4.36 -6.25 11.06
N LYS A 60 5.03 -5.46 11.91
CA LYS A 60 6.47 -5.59 12.15
C LYS A 60 6.80 -6.94 12.78
N GLU A 61 5.98 -7.38 13.73
CA GLU A 61 6.13 -8.66 14.42
C GLU A 61 5.99 -9.83 13.43
N GLU A 62 4.93 -9.83 12.61
CA GLU A 62 4.72 -10.85 11.58
C GLU A 62 5.84 -10.88 10.55
N THR A 63 6.35 -9.70 10.17
CA THR A 63 7.48 -9.56 9.25
C THR A 63 8.74 -10.18 9.82
N GLU A 64 9.08 -9.90 11.08
CA GLU A 64 10.25 -10.51 11.72
C GLU A 64 10.13 -12.02 11.85
N GLU A 65 8.94 -12.52 12.22
CA GLU A 65 8.67 -13.95 12.30
C GLU A 65 8.81 -14.64 10.94
N LEU A 66 8.30 -14.02 9.87
CA LEU A 66 8.42 -14.51 8.50
C LEU A 66 9.89 -14.65 8.09
N LEU A 67 10.67 -13.58 8.27
CA LEU A 67 12.08 -13.53 7.86
C LEU A 67 12.90 -14.55 8.66
N LYS A 68 12.65 -14.68 9.97
CA LYS A 68 13.28 -15.70 10.82
C LYS A 68 12.90 -17.11 10.39
N LYS A 69 11.62 -17.38 10.12
CA LYS A 69 11.12 -18.70 9.72
C LYS A 69 11.78 -19.20 8.43
N TYR A 70 11.87 -18.33 7.43
CA TYR A 70 12.45 -18.69 6.13
C TYR A 70 13.97 -18.43 6.04
N HIS A 71 14.58 -17.84 7.08
CA HIS A 71 16.00 -17.47 7.11
C HIS A 71 16.40 -16.62 5.89
N ILE A 72 15.55 -15.64 5.56
CA ILE A 72 15.74 -14.74 4.42
C ILE A 72 15.76 -13.29 4.87
N THR A 73 16.26 -12.44 4.00
CA THR A 73 16.21 -10.98 4.09
C THR A 73 15.07 -10.42 3.23
N PRO A 74 14.52 -9.23 3.55
CA PRO A 74 13.34 -8.69 2.85
C PRO A 74 13.52 -8.60 1.33
N TYR A 75 14.70 -8.20 0.87
CA TYR A 75 15.03 -8.03 -0.55
C TYR A 75 15.11 -9.33 -1.34
N GLN A 76 15.18 -10.49 -0.67
CA GLN A 76 15.12 -11.81 -1.32
C GLN A 76 13.69 -12.26 -1.62
N LEU A 77 12.67 -11.60 -1.08
CA LEU A 77 11.30 -11.83 -1.49
C LEU A 77 11.05 -11.28 -2.90
N PRO A 78 10.09 -11.85 -3.65
CA PRO A 78 9.64 -11.25 -4.90
C PRO A 78 9.18 -9.81 -4.69
N HIS A 79 9.55 -8.91 -5.59
CA HIS A 79 9.23 -7.49 -5.45
C HIS A 79 7.87 -7.14 -6.02
N ILE A 80 7.27 -6.08 -5.47
CA ILE A 80 6.09 -5.42 -6.03
C ILE A 80 6.28 -3.91 -5.94
N LYS A 81 5.91 -3.19 -7.00
CA LYS A 81 6.10 -1.73 -7.05
C LYS A 81 5.09 -1.03 -6.17
N ARG A 82 5.49 0.04 -5.49
CA ARG A 82 4.58 0.97 -4.79
C ARG A 82 3.56 1.61 -5.72
N SER A 83 3.87 1.69 -7.02
CA SER A 83 2.98 2.22 -8.05
C SER A 83 1.88 1.24 -8.48
N ASP A 84 1.92 -0.02 -8.03
CA ASP A 84 0.86 -0.99 -8.33
C ASP A 84 -0.48 -0.52 -7.71
N PRO A 85 -1.61 -0.58 -8.44
CA PRO A 85 -2.89 -0.09 -7.94
C PRO A 85 -3.34 -0.71 -6.61
N ALA A 86 -3.14 -2.01 -6.41
CA ALA A 86 -3.55 -2.69 -5.17
C ALA A 86 -2.70 -2.20 -3.99
N ILE A 87 -1.38 -2.11 -4.20
CA ILE A 87 -0.42 -1.64 -3.19
C ILE A 87 -0.63 -0.16 -2.86
N PHE A 88 -0.99 0.63 -3.87
CA PHE A 88 -1.30 2.03 -3.70
C PHE A 88 -2.55 2.26 -2.87
N LEU A 89 -3.62 1.52 -3.14
CA LEU A 89 -4.89 1.69 -2.44
C LEU A 89 -4.85 1.16 -0.99
N ILE A 90 -4.07 0.11 -0.71
CA ILE A 90 -3.87 -0.36 0.67
C ILE A 90 -2.93 0.53 1.49
N GLY A 91 -2.28 1.53 0.87
CA GLY A 91 -1.42 2.48 1.57
C GLY A 91 -0.06 1.93 2.03
N ALA A 92 0.37 0.79 1.50
CA ALA A 92 1.68 0.20 1.83
C ALA A 92 2.83 1.14 1.40
N LYS A 93 3.97 1.08 2.08
CA LYS A 93 5.15 1.91 1.80
C LYS A 93 6.32 1.05 1.33
N PRO A 94 7.28 1.62 0.59
CA PRO A 94 8.53 0.92 0.29
C PRO A 94 9.18 0.41 1.59
N GLY A 95 9.54 -0.86 1.61
CA GLY A 95 10.01 -1.55 2.82
C GLY A 95 8.99 -2.48 3.47
N ASP A 96 7.70 -2.29 3.19
CA ASP A 96 6.66 -3.17 3.73
C ASP A 96 6.64 -4.53 3.01
N ILE A 97 6.14 -5.56 3.70
CA ILE A 97 5.91 -6.88 3.14
C ILE A 97 4.41 -7.12 3.05
N ILE A 98 3.96 -7.52 1.87
CA ILE A 98 2.56 -7.81 1.57
C ILE A 98 2.34 -9.30 1.53
N LYS A 99 1.38 -9.77 2.31
CA LYS A 99 0.83 -11.12 2.24
C LYS A 99 -0.28 -11.15 1.19
N ILE A 100 -0.14 -12.05 0.22
CA ILE A 100 -1.10 -12.25 -0.85
C ILE A 100 -1.72 -13.62 -0.68
N THR A 101 -3.03 -13.66 -0.46
CA THR A 101 -3.80 -14.90 -0.33
C THR A 101 -4.68 -15.08 -1.55
N ARG A 102 -4.44 -16.15 -2.32
CA ARG A 102 -5.18 -16.46 -3.56
C ARG A 102 -5.72 -17.89 -3.56
N LYS A 103 -6.80 -18.11 -4.32
CA LYS A 103 -7.26 -19.47 -4.63
C LYS A 103 -6.30 -20.11 -5.63
N SER A 104 -5.92 -21.36 -5.38
CA SER A 104 -5.06 -22.17 -6.24
C SER A 104 -5.82 -23.41 -6.68
N PRO A 105 -5.82 -23.76 -7.98
CA PRO A 105 -6.46 -24.98 -8.46
C PRO A 105 -5.88 -26.26 -7.82
N THR A 106 -4.59 -26.26 -7.47
CA THR A 106 -3.90 -27.42 -6.91
C THR A 106 -3.90 -27.45 -5.39
N ALA A 107 -3.67 -26.30 -4.76
CA ALA A 107 -3.47 -26.20 -3.31
C ALA A 107 -4.72 -25.70 -2.55
N GLY A 108 -5.80 -25.35 -3.26
CA GLY A 108 -6.97 -24.70 -2.67
C GLY A 108 -6.69 -23.24 -2.32
N ILE A 109 -5.91 -22.99 -1.28
CA ILE A 109 -5.46 -21.66 -0.87
C ILE A 109 -3.93 -21.61 -0.93
N TYR A 110 -3.40 -20.58 -1.61
CA TYR A 110 -1.98 -20.33 -1.71
C TYR A 110 -1.64 -18.94 -1.16
N VAL A 111 -0.67 -18.91 -0.25
CA VAL A 111 -0.16 -17.68 0.37
C VAL A 111 1.23 -17.40 -0.15
N THR A 112 1.48 -16.17 -0.59
CA THR A 112 2.80 -15.69 -1.00
C THR A 112 3.08 -14.33 -0.40
N TYR A 113 4.36 -13.96 -0.32
CA TYR A 113 4.82 -12.72 0.30
C TYR A 113 5.62 -11.92 -0.73
N ARG A 114 5.39 -10.61 -0.78
CA ARG A 114 6.11 -9.70 -1.67
C ARG A 114 6.65 -8.49 -0.94
N TYR A 115 7.84 -8.04 -1.31
CA TYR A 115 8.49 -6.86 -0.76
C TYR A 115 8.18 -5.63 -1.60
N VAL A 116 7.74 -4.54 -0.97
CA VAL A 116 7.37 -3.29 -1.66
C VAL A 116 8.60 -2.47 -1.98
N VAL A 117 8.76 -2.11 -3.25
CA VAL A 117 9.85 -1.26 -3.80
C VAL A 117 9.34 0.00 -4.46
#